data_AF-A0A956EM66-F1
#
_entry.id   AF-A0A956EM66-F1
#
_cell.length_a   1.000
_cell.length_b   1.000
_cell.length_c   1.000
_cell.angle_alpha   90.00
_cell.angle_beta   90.00
_cell.angle_gamma   90.00
#
_symmetry.space_group_name_H-M   'P 1'
#
loop_
_entity.id
_entity.type
_entity.pdbx_description
1 polymer ?
#
loop_
_entity_poly.entity_id
_entity_poly.type
_entity_poly.pdbx_seq_one_letter_code
_entity_poly.pdbx_strand_id
1 'polypeptide(L)' 'EPLVRHKGVRAVDLWNVDGEQAKKLEEFAADNVKRVQRRVFEELDWYDTRTEGPSFIESFVEIKTVWHPMGA' A
#
# COMPACT_ATOMS: atom_id res chain seq x y z
N GLU A 1 9.77 -0.04 11.64
CA GLU A 1 8.85 0.73 12.53
C GLU A 1 8.86 2.25 12.31
N PRO A 2 10.01 2.98 12.27
CA PRO A 2 9.99 4.45 12.22
C PRO A 2 9.24 5.04 11.03
N LEU A 3 9.40 4.42 9.84
CA LEU A 3 8.68 4.81 8.63
C LEU A 3 7.16 4.74 8.80
N VAL A 4 6.68 3.65 9.42
CA VAL A 4 5.25 3.42 9.65
C VAL A 4 4.68 4.37 10.70
N ARG A 5 5.49 4.85 11.65
CA ARG A 5 5.06 5.86 12.62
C ARG A 5 5.13 7.30 12.10
N HIS A 6 5.87 7.55 11.02
CA HIS A 6 6.12 8.90 10.54
C HIS A 6 4.83 9.57 10.02
N LYS A 7 4.40 10.69 10.61
CA LYS A 7 3.11 11.32 10.27
C LYS A 7 3.01 11.86 8.84
N GLY A 8 4.13 12.15 8.19
CA GLY A 8 4.17 12.58 6.79
C GLY A 8 3.98 11.46 5.76
N VAL A 9 4.09 10.20 6.16
CA VAL A 9 3.89 9.04 5.26
C VAL A 9 2.39 8.75 5.15
N ARG A 10 1.89 8.48 3.93
CA ARG A 10 0.45 8.22 3.67
C ARG A 10 0.11 6.76 3.40
N ALA A 11 1.08 6.00 2.94
CA ALA A 11 0.91 4.57 2.68
C ALA A 11 2.24 3.84 2.89
N VAL A 12 2.18 2.56 3.25
CA VAL A 12 3.36 1.70 3.41
C VAL A 12 3.10 0.33 2.79
N ASP A 13 4.15 -0.25 2.22
CA ASP A 13 4.17 -1.64 1.77
C ASP A 13 4.93 -2.49 2.78
N LEU A 14 4.28 -3.54 3.28
CA LEU A 14 4.84 -4.54 4.18
C LEU A 14 5.27 -5.76 3.36
N TRP A 15 6.34 -5.58 2.59
CA TRP A 15 6.89 -6.62 1.73
C TRP A 15 7.58 -7.72 2.54
N ASN A 16 7.06 -8.95 2.46
CA ASN A 16 7.57 -10.14 3.15
C ASN A 16 7.81 -9.94 4.66
N VAL A 17 7.06 -9.04 5.30
CA VAL A 17 7.08 -8.90 6.75
C VAL A 17 6.33 -10.08 7.37
N ASP A 18 6.89 -10.68 8.42
CA ASP A 18 6.27 -11.78 9.15
C ASP A 18 4.91 -11.38 9.75
N GLY A 19 4.07 -12.36 10.05
CA GLY A 19 2.68 -12.09 10.46
C GLY A 19 2.53 -11.30 11.75
N GLU A 20 3.39 -11.52 12.74
CA GLU A 20 3.31 -10.82 14.03
C GLU A 20 3.82 -9.39 13.89
N GLN A 21 4.96 -9.20 13.23
CA GLN A 21 5.49 -7.88 12.94
C GLN A 21 4.58 -7.09 12.00
N ALA A 22 3.97 -7.72 10.99
CA ALA A 22 3.03 -7.08 10.09
C ALA A 22 1.83 -6.53 10.87
N LYS A 23 1.24 -7.33 11.77
CA LYS A 23 0.17 -6.89 12.67
C LYS A 23 0.59 -5.65 13.47
N LYS A 24 1.77 -5.69 14.11
CA LYS A 24 2.29 -4.56 14.89
C LYS A 24 2.49 -3.30 14.03
N LEU A 25 2.94 -3.45 12.79
CA LEU A 25 3.09 -2.33 11.86
C LEU A 25 1.72 -1.80 11.38
N GLU A 26 0.74 -2.67 11.15
CA GLU A 26 -0.65 -2.26 10.85
C GLU A 26 -1.27 -1.47 12.00
N GLU A 27 -1.03 -1.88 13.26
CA GLU A 27 -1.44 -1.11 14.45
C GLU A 27 -0.80 0.28 14.48
N PHE A 28 0.50 0.40 14.17
CA PHE A 28 1.16 1.72 14.08
C PHE A 28 0.67 2.55 12.90
N ALA A 29 0.29 1.93 11.79
CA ALA A 29 -0.27 2.61 10.64
C ALA A 29 -1.67 3.19 10.94
N ALA A 30 -2.42 2.53 11.84
CA ALA A 30 -3.74 2.99 12.27
C ALA A 30 -3.70 4.34 13.02
N ASP A 31 -2.60 4.66 13.72
CA ASP A 31 -2.42 5.91 14.47
C ASP A 31 -2.67 7.18 13.63
N ASN A 32 -2.45 7.13 12.31
CA ASN A 32 -2.83 8.22 11.41
C ASN A 32 -3.48 7.75 10.10
N VAL A 33 -4.14 6.58 10.16
CA VAL A 33 -4.96 6.02 9.08
C VAL A 33 -4.20 5.90 7.75
N LYS A 34 -2.98 5.36 7.79
CA LYS A 34 -2.26 5.07 6.53
C LYS A 34 -2.91 3.92 5.80
N ARG A 35 -2.83 3.95 4.47
CA ARG A 35 -3.06 2.74 3.68
C ARG A 35 -1.91 1.77 3.90
N VAL A 36 -2.21 0.50 4.08
CA VAL A 36 -1.21 -0.56 4.24
C VAL A 36 -1.45 -1.58 3.14
N GLN A 37 -0.39 -1.93 2.42
CA GLN A 37 -0.37 -3.11 1.56
C GLN A 37 0.48 -4.18 2.22
N ARG A 38 0.01 -5.42 2.20
CA ARG A 38 0.77 -6.57 2.68
C ARG A 38 1.03 -7.49 1.51
N ARG A 39 2.31 -7.74 1.24
CA ARG A 39 2.75 -8.56 0.11
C ARG A 39 3.58 -9.70 0.64
N VAL A 40 3.18 -10.92 0.29
CA VAL A 40 3.87 -12.15 0.69
C VAL A 40 4.20 -12.92 -0.58
N PHE A 41 5.50 -13.03 -0.86
CA PHE A 41 6.08 -13.77 -1.97
C PHE A 41 7.05 -14.80 -1.38
N GLU A 42 6.80 -16.08 -1.66
CA GLU A 42 7.66 -17.19 -1.21
C GLU A 42 9.02 -17.16 -1.90
N GLU A 43 9.05 -16.83 -3.19
CA GLU A 43 10.26 -16.59 -4.00
C GLU A 43 10.11 -15.33 -4.85
N LEU A 44 11.25 -14.69 -5.17
CA LEU A 44 11.28 -13.54 -6.07
C LEU A 44 11.23 -14.02 -7.53
N ASP A 45 10.04 -14.37 -8.00
CA ASP A 45 9.80 -14.74 -9.39
C ASP A 45 9.42 -13.52 -10.23
N TRP A 46 10.33 -13.15 -11.15
CA TRP A 46 10.12 -12.04 -12.07
C TRP A 46 9.11 -12.34 -13.19
N TYR A 47 8.72 -13.61 -13.36
CA TYR A 47 7.74 -14.06 -14.35
C TYR A 47 6.38 -14.44 -13.72
N ASP A 48 6.19 -14.11 -12.44
CA ASP A 48 4.93 -14.35 -11.76
C ASP A 48 3.82 -13.50 -12.41
N THR A 49 2.81 -14.18 -12.95
CA THR A 49 1.68 -13.54 -13.64
C THR A 49 0.90 -12.56 -12.75
N ARG A 50 0.99 -12.68 -11.42
CA ARG A 50 0.42 -11.73 -10.45
C ARG A 50 1.08 -10.34 -10.52
N THR A 51 2.28 -10.25 -11.09
CA THR A 51 3.08 -9.03 -11.21
C THR A 51 2.95 -8.34 -12.57
N GLU A 52 2.17 -8.90 -13.51
CA GLU A 52 1.99 -8.36 -14.86
C GLU A 52 1.04 -7.14 -14.93
N GLY A 53 0.33 -6.84 -13.84
CA GLY A 53 -0.66 -5.78 -13.77
C GLY A 53 -0.20 -4.50 -13.03
N PRO A 54 -0.93 -3.38 -13.17
CA PRO A 54 -0.59 -2.10 -12.52
C PRO A 54 -0.90 -2.06 -11.01
N SER A 55 -1.42 -3.14 -10.43
CA SER A 55 -1.96 -3.21 -9.06
C SER A 55 -0.97 -2.71 -8.00
N PHE A 56 0.34 -2.90 -8.23
CA PHE A 56 1.38 -2.44 -7.31
C PHE A 56 1.43 -0.92 -7.22
N ILE A 57 1.24 -0.23 -8.35
CA ILE A 57 1.21 1.22 -8.44
C ILE A 57 -0.14 1.75 -7.97
N GLU A 58 -1.24 1.14 -8.43
CA GLU A 58 -2.61 1.55 -8.08
C GLU A 58 -2.85 1.59 -6.57
N SER A 59 -2.23 0.65 -5.83
CA SER A 59 -2.31 0.60 -4.38
C SER A 59 -1.80 1.86 -3.66
N PHE A 60 -1.03 2.73 -4.35
CA PHE A 60 -0.46 3.96 -3.83
C PHE A 60 -1.03 5.22 -4.50
N VAL A 61 -1.82 5.09 -5.55
CA VAL A 61 -2.55 6.20 -6.19
C VAL A 61 -3.84 6.47 -5.40
N GLU A 62 -4.29 7.73 -5.39
CA GLU A 62 -5.59 8.13 -4.85
C GLU A 62 -6.44 8.70 -5.99
N ILE A 63 -7.72 8.33 -6.03
CA ILE A 63 -8.64 8.88 -7.02
C ILE A 63 -9.24 10.15 -6.45
N LYS A 64 -8.91 11.28 -7.07
CA LYS A 64 -9.60 12.53 -6.84
C LYS A 64 -10.61 12.75 -7.97
N THR A 65 -11.85 12.39 -7.72
CA THR A 65 -12.94 12.68 -8.66
C THR A 65 -13.25 14.18 -8.63
N VAL A 66 -13.15 14.85 -9.78
CA VAL A 66 -13.46 16.28 -9.91
C VAL A 66 -14.58 16.46 -10.93
N TRP A 67 -15.63 17.15 -10.51
CA TRP A 67 -16.79 17.45 -11.33
C TRP A 67 -16.64 18.85 -11.91
N HIS A 68 -16.71 18.97 -13.24
CA HIS A 68 -16.68 20.25 -13.93
C HIS A 68 -17.92 20.36 -14.83
N PRO A 69 -18.53 21.55 -14.97
CA PRO A 69 -19.61 21.76 -15.92
C PRO A 69 -19.16 21.34 -17.33
N MET A 70 -20.00 20.55 -18.00
CA MET A 70 -19.80 20.12 -19.37
C MET A 70 -21.06 20.44 -20.16
N GLY A 71 -20.92 21.17 -21.27
CA GLY A 71 -21.99 21.30 -22.26
C GLY A 71 -22.03 20.03 -23.10
N ALA A 72 -23.20 19.41 -23.17
CA ALA A 72 -23.44 18.24 -24.01
C ALA A 72 -23.42 18.61 -25.50
#